data_AF-A0A1I2B034-F1
#
_entry.id   AF-A0A1I2B034-F1
#
_cell.length_a   1.000
_cell.length_b   1.000
_cell.length_c   1.000
_cell.angle_alpha   90.00
_cell.angle_beta   90.00
_cell.angle_gamma   90.00
#
_symmetry.space_group_name_H-M   'P 1'
#
loop_
_entity.id
_entity.type
_entity.pdbx_description
1 polymer ?
#
loop_
_entity_poly.entity_id
_entity_poly.type
_entity_poly.pdbx_seq_one_letter_code
_entity_poly.pdbx_strand_id
1 'polypeptide(L)'
;MYALSNLNFQDNYRRTRIVLLLFNILSYEELLPEVKFPFWRYNQDIWSIEHIHPQNPRELKSAEEIKSWLTEQEKLLREDKSLNDLVVSLLEEAKNFEAVAVPQEYRSRLQELSERITVDLGLHGIGNLTLLDICTNSSLGNKGFLSKRSAILNKEIEEGVFVPLVTRNVFVKYYTKDLESIPMEFWSRKDAEDYENAIAVMLESYLPKPVSHEK
;
A
#
# COMPACT_ATOMS: atom_id res chain seq x y z
N MET A 1 -19.30 15.31 4.25
CA MET A 1 -19.23 14.29 5.32
C MET A 1 -17.83 13.71 5.29
N TYR A 2 -17.06 13.77 6.38
CA TYR A 2 -15.67 13.29 6.44
C TYR A 2 -15.66 11.76 6.61
N ALA A 3 -15.92 11.04 5.53
CA ALA A 3 -15.80 9.58 5.49
C ALA A 3 -14.39 9.19 5.04
N LEU A 4 -13.81 8.14 5.63
CA LEU A 4 -12.51 7.60 5.20
C LEU A 4 -12.53 7.15 3.74
N SER A 5 -13.69 6.72 3.24
CA SER A 5 -13.89 6.38 1.83
C SER A 5 -13.62 7.53 0.85
N ASN A 6 -13.59 8.78 1.33
CA ASN A 6 -13.21 9.93 0.51
C ASN A 6 -11.69 10.17 0.48
N LEU A 7 -10.91 9.50 1.32
CA LEU A 7 -9.46 9.64 1.38
C LEU A 7 -8.84 8.69 0.38
N ASN A 8 -8.28 9.27 -0.69
CA ASN A 8 -7.61 8.52 -1.72
C ASN A 8 -6.38 9.27 -2.23
N PHE A 9 -5.55 8.58 -3.00
CA PHE A 9 -4.32 9.14 -3.57
C PHE A 9 -4.59 10.19 -4.67
N GLN A 10 -5.63 10.03 -5.49
CA GLN A 10 -5.85 10.83 -6.71
C GLN A 10 -6.57 12.16 -6.44
N ASP A 11 -7.74 12.11 -5.82
CA ASP A 11 -8.66 13.24 -5.66
C ASP A 11 -8.42 14.02 -4.36
N ASN A 12 -7.96 13.33 -3.31
CA ASN A 12 -7.87 13.89 -1.97
C ASN A 12 -6.48 13.79 -1.33
N TYR A 13 -5.42 13.73 -2.15
CA TYR A 13 -4.02 13.55 -1.73
C TYR A 13 -3.62 14.33 -0.47
N ARG A 14 -3.88 15.65 -0.45
CA ARG A 14 -3.51 16.50 0.69
C ARG A 14 -4.20 16.09 1.99
N ARG A 15 -5.49 15.76 1.93
CA ARG A 15 -6.26 15.32 3.10
C ARG A 15 -5.81 13.94 3.54
N THR A 16 -5.62 13.02 2.60
CA THR A 16 -5.10 11.67 2.87
C THR A 16 -3.75 11.73 3.58
N ARG A 17 -2.82 12.58 3.11
CA ARG A 17 -1.51 12.76 3.76
C ARG A 17 -1.63 13.29 5.20
N ILE A 18 -2.52 14.25 5.44
CA ILE A 18 -2.75 14.79 6.80
C ILE A 18 -3.29 13.70 7.72
N VAL A 19 -4.22 12.88 7.24
CA VAL A 19 -4.81 11.80 8.03
C VAL A 19 -3.78 10.72 8.34
N LEU A 20 -2.93 10.34 7.38
CA LEU A 20 -1.83 9.40 7.61
C LEU A 20 -0.80 9.94 8.63
N LEU A 21 -0.52 11.25 8.63
CA LEU A 21 0.32 11.88 9.64
C LEU A 21 -0.36 11.85 11.02
N LEU A 22 -1.63 12.22 11.11
CA LEU A 22 -2.38 12.19 12.37
C LEU A 22 -2.41 10.77 12.94
N PHE A 23 -2.67 9.77 12.10
CA PHE A 23 -2.64 8.36 12.51
C PHE A 23 -1.26 7.93 13.03
N ASN A 24 -0.17 8.43 12.43
CA ASN A 24 1.18 8.22 12.98
C ASN A 24 1.35 8.86 14.36
N ILE A 25 0.93 10.12 14.54
CA ILE A 25 1.05 10.83 15.82
C ILE A 25 0.27 10.09 16.92
N LEU A 26 -0.97 9.71 16.64
CA LEU A 26 -1.83 8.99 17.59
C LEU A 26 -1.31 7.58 17.88
N SER A 27 -0.71 6.90 16.88
CA SER A 27 -0.10 5.59 17.10
C SER A 27 1.09 5.65 18.05
N TYR A 28 1.84 6.76 18.11
CA TYR A 28 2.87 6.95 19.13
C TYR A 28 2.25 7.07 20.53
N GLU A 29 1.19 7.88 20.70
CA GLU A 29 0.52 8.01 22.00
C GLU A 29 -0.07 6.69 22.49
N GLU A 30 -0.74 5.94 21.61
CA GLU A 30 -1.44 4.70 21.97
C GLU A 30 -0.48 3.53 22.20
N LEU A 31 0.49 3.33 21.30
CA LEU A 31 1.34 2.14 21.30
C LEU A 31 2.65 2.33 22.08
N LEU A 32 3.09 3.58 22.26
CA LEU A 32 4.35 3.94 22.90
C LEU A 32 4.11 5.10 23.89
N PRO A 33 3.36 4.90 25.00
CA PRO A 33 2.87 5.98 25.86
C PRO A 33 3.96 6.85 26.51
N GLU A 34 5.20 6.37 26.56
CA GLU A 34 6.36 7.13 27.06
C GLU A 34 7.18 7.82 25.96
N VAL A 35 6.85 7.59 24.68
CA VAL A 35 7.57 8.10 23.52
C VAL A 35 6.68 9.06 22.74
N LYS A 36 7.07 10.32 22.71
CA LYS A 36 6.39 11.32 21.88
C LYS A 36 6.74 11.12 20.41
N PHE A 37 5.77 11.43 19.53
CA PHE A 37 6.04 11.53 18.10
C PHE A 37 7.22 12.49 17.84
N PRO A 38 8.27 12.07 17.12
CA PRO A 38 9.50 12.84 16.96
C PRO A 38 9.34 13.93 15.89
N PHE A 39 8.59 14.98 16.19
CA PHE A 39 8.36 16.11 15.26
C PHE A 39 9.66 16.72 14.71
N TRP A 40 10.72 16.71 15.50
CA TRP A 40 12.04 17.19 15.08
C TRP A 40 12.65 16.36 13.96
N ARG A 41 12.43 15.03 13.93
CA ARG A 41 12.81 14.16 12.81
C ARG A 41 11.88 14.40 11.64
N TYR A 42 10.57 14.41 11.90
CA TYR A 42 9.58 14.63 10.85
C TYR A 42 9.84 15.92 10.06
N ASN A 43 10.21 17.00 10.72
CA ASN A 43 10.45 18.29 10.07
C ASN A 43 11.79 18.38 9.31
N GLN A 44 12.62 17.34 9.32
CA GLN A 44 13.88 17.29 8.56
C GLN A 44 13.66 16.84 7.10
N ASP A 45 12.54 16.16 6.83
CA ASP A 45 12.28 15.51 5.54
C ASP A 45 11.05 16.07 4.83
N ILE A 46 10.96 15.79 3.53
CA ILE A 46 9.78 16.04 2.72
C ILE A 46 9.02 14.73 2.56
N TRP A 47 7.74 14.76 2.91
CA TRP A 47 6.90 13.57 3.00
C TRP A 47 5.96 13.42 1.81
N SER A 48 5.84 12.18 1.36
CA SER A 48 4.94 11.75 0.29
C SER A 48 4.11 10.55 0.74
N ILE A 49 3.04 10.26 -0.02
CA ILE A 49 2.27 9.03 0.14
C ILE A 49 2.93 7.94 -0.70
N GLU A 50 3.15 6.78 -0.09
CA GLU A 50 3.59 5.55 -0.74
C GLU A 50 2.44 4.54 -0.81
N HIS A 51 2.35 3.82 -1.93
CA HIS A 51 1.41 2.71 -2.08
C HIS A 51 2.04 1.42 -1.53
N ILE A 52 1.30 0.73 -0.67
CA ILE A 52 1.79 -0.50 -0.02
C ILE A 52 1.89 -1.63 -1.04
N HIS A 53 0.79 -1.90 -1.75
CA HIS A 53 0.74 -2.75 -2.94
C HIS A 53 1.08 -1.95 -4.20
N PRO A 54 1.96 -2.45 -5.09
CA PRO A 54 2.30 -1.77 -6.33
C PRO A 54 1.13 -1.72 -7.33
N GLN A 55 1.03 -0.63 -8.08
CA GLN A 55 -0.07 -0.42 -9.04
C GLN A 55 0.37 -0.56 -10.50
N ASN A 56 1.57 -0.10 -10.85
CA ASN A 56 1.86 0.28 -12.23
C ASN A 56 2.82 -0.67 -12.96
N PRO A 57 2.33 -1.54 -13.86
CA PRO A 57 3.18 -2.43 -14.65
C PRO A 57 3.96 -1.69 -15.75
N ARG A 58 3.66 -0.42 -16.05
CA ARG A 58 4.34 0.35 -17.11
C ARG A 58 5.84 0.52 -16.83
N GLU A 59 6.22 0.53 -15.57
CA GLU A 59 7.63 0.68 -15.16
C GLU A 59 8.40 -0.64 -15.13
N LEU A 60 7.72 -1.78 -15.33
CA LEU A 60 8.36 -3.09 -15.45
C LEU A 60 9.05 -3.18 -16.81
N LYS A 61 10.37 -3.36 -16.79
CA LYS A 61 11.25 -3.32 -17.96
C LYS A 61 11.51 -4.71 -18.54
N SER A 62 11.57 -5.74 -17.70
CA SER A 62 11.91 -7.10 -18.11
C SER A 62 10.73 -8.07 -18.04
N ALA A 63 10.82 -9.16 -18.81
CA ALA A 63 9.85 -10.25 -18.72
C ALA A 63 9.85 -10.90 -17.32
N GLU A 64 10.98 -10.89 -16.61
CA GLU A 64 11.08 -11.41 -15.24
C GLU A 64 10.32 -10.55 -14.24
N GLU A 65 10.43 -9.23 -14.33
CA GLU A 65 9.68 -8.29 -13.50
C GLU A 65 8.17 -8.44 -13.72
N ILE A 66 7.75 -8.59 -14.98
CA ILE A 66 6.35 -8.85 -15.34
C ILE A 66 5.85 -10.18 -14.75
N LYS A 67 6.61 -11.26 -14.92
CA LYS A 67 6.26 -12.58 -14.35
C LYS A 67 6.11 -12.50 -12.83
N SER A 68 7.06 -11.85 -12.15
CA SER A 68 7.01 -11.66 -10.70
C SER A 68 5.75 -10.89 -10.28
N TRP A 69 5.43 -9.80 -10.99
CA TRP A 69 4.25 -8.99 -10.69
C TRP A 69 2.96 -9.78 -10.90
N LEU A 70 2.83 -10.52 -12.01
CA LEU A 70 1.67 -11.37 -12.31
C LEU A 70 1.49 -12.49 -11.28
N THR A 71 2.57 -13.14 -10.83
CA THR A 71 2.51 -14.14 -9.76
C THR A 71 2.03 -13.53 -8.44
N GLU A 72 2.38 -12.28 -8.13
CA GLU A 72 1.84 -11.57 -6.96
C GLU A 72 0.34 -11.29 -7.12
N GLN A 73 -0.10 -10.85 -8.31
CA GLN A 73 -1.52 -10.62 -8.60
C GLN A 73 -2.34 -11.91 -8.56
N GLU A 74 -1.80 -13.03 -9.04
CA GLU A 74 -2.45 -14.34 -9.02
C GLU A 74 -2.77 -14.78 -7.58
N LYS A 75 -1.82 -14.60 -6.66
CA LYS A 75 -2.01 -14.91 -5.24
C LYS A 75 -3.08 -14.04 -4.61
N LEU A 76 -3.07 -12.75 -4.92
CA LEU A 76 -3.99 -11.77 -4.36
C LEU A 76 -5.42 -12.00 -4.85
N LEU A 77 -5.58 -12.29 -6.14
CA LEU A 77 -6.88 -12.45 -6.79
C LEU A 77 -7.42 -13.88 -6.76
N ARG A 78 -6.83 -14.78 -5.98
CA ARG A 78 -7.19 -16.22 -5.98
C ARG A 78 -8.69 -16.48 -5.77
N GLU A 79 -9.37 -15.60 -5.05
CA GLU A 79 -10.81 -15.71 -4.78
C GLU A 79 -11.69 -15.07 -5.88
N ASP A 80 -11.14 -14.14 -6.68
CA ASP A 80 -11.81 -13.56 -7.85
C ASP A 80 -11.46 -14.36 -9.11
N LYS A 81 -12.30 -15.35 -9.43
CA LYS A 81 -12.09 -16.22 -10.60
C LYS A 81 -11.94 -15.44 -11.91
N SER A 82 -12.72 -14.38 -12.12
CA SER A 82 -12.73 -13.70 -13.41
C SER A 82 -11.44 -12.93 -13.68
N LEU A 83 -10.93 -12.21 -12.68
CA LEU A 83 -9.66 -11.51 -12.80
C LEU A 83 -8.48 -12.48 -12.74
N ASN A 84 -8.56 -13.52 -11.90
CA ASN A 84 -7.52 -14.53 -11.79
C ASN A 84 -7.28 -15.28 -13.10
N ASP A 85 -8.34 -15.69 -13.80
CA ASP A 85 -8.21 -16.37 -15.10
C ASP A 85 -7.45 -15.50 -16.13
N LEU A 86 -7.70 -14.20 -16.13
CA LEU A 86 -6.98 -13.25 -17.00
C LEU A 86 -5.50 -13.13 -16.60
N VAL A 87 -5.21 -13.01 -15.29
CA VAL A 87 -3.83 -12.98 -14.78
C VAL A 87 -3.07 -14.25 -15.18
N VAL A 88 -3.67 -15.42 -14.98
CA VAL A 88 -3.08 -16.73 -15.32
C VAL A 88 -2.80 -16.81 -16.82
N SER A 89 -3.73 -16.38 -17.67
CA SER A 89 -3.52 -16.36 -19.13
C SER A 89 -2.33 -15.48 -19.54
N LEU A 90 -2.23 -14.28 -18.97
CA LEU A 90 -1.13 -13.36 -19.24
C LEU A 90 0.19 -13.88 -18.69
N LEU A 91 0.17 -14.59 -17.56
CA LEU A 91 1.36 -15.20 -16.97
C LEU A 91 1.90 -16.33 -17.86
N GLU A 92 1.03 -17.19 -18.40
CA GLU A 92 1.44 -18.23 -19.36
C GLU A 92 2.03 -17.63 -20.64
N GLU A 93 1.42 -16.57 -21.18
CA GLU A 93 1.99 -15.82 -22.31
C GLU A 93 3.37 -15.25 -21.97
N ALA A 94 3.55 -14.69 -20.76
CA ALA A 94 4.81 -14.10 -20.31
C ALA A 94 5.97 -15.10 -20.23
N LYS A 95 5.69 -16.39 -20.02
CA LYS A 95 6.72 -17.44 -19.99
C LYS A 95 7.40 -17.63 -21.33
N ASN A 96 6.75 -17.25 -22.44
CA ASN A 96 7.29 -17.36 -23.78
C ASN A 96 8.16 -16.16 -24.20
N PHE A 97 8.24 -15.10 -23.39
CA PHE A 97 9.06 -13.94 -23.70
C PHE A 97 10.51 -14.14 -23.24
N GLU A 98 11.44 -13.73 -24.11
CA GLU A 98 12.85 -13.52 -23.73
C GLU A 98 12.98 -12.28 -22.83
N ALA A 99 14.02 -12.23 -22.00
CA ALA A 99 14.15 -11.28 -20.88
C ALA A 99 13.89 -9.80 -21.20
N VAL A 100 14.18 -9.35 -22.43
CA VAL A 100 14.13 -7.94 -22.85
C VAL A 100 13.02 -7.64 -23.87
N ALA A 101 12.41 -8.66 -24.48
CA ALA A 101 11.50 -8.49 -25.60
C ALA A 101 10.05 -8.72 -25.17
N VAL A 102 9.36 -7.64 -24.78
CA VAL A 102 7.93 -7.66 -24.44
C VAL A 102 7.15 -6.87 -25.51
N PRO A 103 6.23 -7.51 -26.26
CA PRO A 103 5.43 -6.82 -27.28
C PRO A 103 4.57 -5.68 -26.72
N GLN A 104 4.39 -4.61 -27.49
CA GLN A 104 3.60 -3.45 -27.09
C GLN A 104 2.11 -3.77 -26.87
N GLU A 105 1.56 -4.70 -27.65
CA GLU A 105 0.18 -5.19 -27.49
C GLU A 105 0.00 -5.87 -26.13
N TYR A 106 0.97 -6.71 -25.74
CA TYR A 106 0.99 -7.35 -24.43
C TYR A 106 1.09 -6.33 -23.29
N ARG A 107 1.94 -5.29 -23.45
CA ARG A 107 2.00 -4.17 -22.48
C ARG A 107 0.67 -3.43 -22.33
N SER A 108 -0.09 -3.29 -23.41
CA SER A 108 -1.40 -2.63 -23.39
C SER A 108 -2.42 -3.46 -22.60
N ARG A 109 -2.43 -4.79 -22.79
CA ARG A 109 -3.27 -5.73 -22.02
C ARG A 109 -2.88 -5.77 -20.53
N LEU A 110 -1.58 -5.73 -20.21
CA LEU A 110 -1.11 -5.62 -18.82
C LEU A 110 -1.61 -4.35 -18.14
N GLN A 111 -1.61 -3.23 -18.86
CA GLN A 111 -2.08 -1.97 -18.32
C GLN A 111 -3.59 -2.01 -18.05
N GLU A 112 -4.38 -2.54 -18.99
CA GLU A 112 -5.82 -2.73 -18.80
C GLU A 112 -6.12 -3.62 -17.59
N LEU A 113 -5.38 -4.72 -17.43
CA LEU A 113 -5.47 -5.57 -16.25
C LEU A 113 -5.15 -4.78 -14.97
N SER A 114 -4.05 -4.03 -14.94
CA SER A 114 -3.65 -3.21 -13.79
C SER A 114 -4.71 -2.19 -13.39
N GLU A 115 -5.35 -1.52 -14.37
CA GLU A 115 -6.44 -0.59 -14.13
C GLU A 115 -7.66 -1.29 -13.52
N ARG A 116 -8.03 -2.47 -14.04
CA ARG A 116 -9.12 -3.29 -13.48
C ARG A 116 -8.84 -3.74 -12.05
N ILE A 117 -7.62 -4.22 -11.79
CA ILE A 117 -7.16 -4.61 -10.45
C ILE A 117 -7.22 -3.42 -9.49
N THR A 118 -6.76 -2.25 -9.94
CA THR A 118 -6.76 -1.03 -9.14
C THR A 118 -8.15 -0.63 -8.70
N VAL A 119 -9.13 -0.73 -9.60
CA VAL A 119 -10.54 -0.44 -9.31
C VAL A 119 -11.14 -1.50 -8.39
N ASP A 120 -10.97 -2.79 -8.69
CA ASP A 120 -11.57 -3.89 -7.94
C ASP A 120 -11.07 -3.97 -6.48
N LEU A 121 -9.78 -3.72 -6.28
CA LEU A 121 -9.16 -3.75 -4.96
C LEU A 121 -9.18 -2.39 -4.25
N GLY A 122 -9.65 -1.33 -4.92
CA GLY A 122 -9.62 0.02 -4.37
C GLY A 122 -8.22 0.48 -3.98
N LEU A 123 -7.20 0.20 -4.80
CA LEU A 123 -5.78 0.40 -4.42
C LEU A 123 -5.39 1.86 -4.16
N HIS A 124 -6.23 2.82 -4.52
CA HIS A 124 -6.04 4.24 -4.19
C HIS A 124 -6.62 4.64 -2.84
N GLY A 125 -7.37 3.76 -2.17
CA GLY A 125 -7.96 4.00 -0.85
C GLY A 125 -6.92 3.99 0.26
N ILE A 126 -7.24 4.63 1.38
CA ILE A 126 -6.31 4.81 2.50
C ILE A 126 -5.77 3.49 3.08
N GLY A 127 -6.53 2.40 2.96
CA GLY A 127 -6.10 1.04 3.33
C GLY A 127 -4.88 0.50 2.53
N ASN A 128 -4.48 1.17 1.45
CA ASN A 128 -3.29 0.82 0.68
C ASN A 128 -2.23 1.94 0.67
N LEU A 129 -2.34 2.93 1.57
CA LEU A 129 -1.49 4.11 1.58
C LEU A 129 -0.75 4.28 2.91
N THR A 130 0.50 4.72 2.82
CA THR A 130 1.32 5.04 3.99
C THR A 130 2.20 6.26 3.75
N LEU A 131 2.79 6.80 4.81
CA LEU A 131 3.61 7.99 4.74
C LEU A 131 5.09 7.61 4.64
N LEU A 132 5.82 8.19 3.69
CA LEU A 132 7.24 7.91 3.52
C LEU A 132 7.98 9.14 2.99
N ASP A 133 9.24 9.30 3.38
CA ASP A 133 10.06 10.39 2.85
C ASP A 133 10.26 10.19 1.33
N ILE A 134 10.39 11.30 0.60
CA ILE A 134 10.45 11.28 -0.86
C ILE A 134 11.67 10.48 -1.38
N CYS A 135 12.82 10.55 -0.69
CA CYS A 135 14.04 9.89 -1.13
C CYS A 135 13.91 8.37 -1.04
N THR A 136 13.42 7.87 0.10
CA THR A 136 13.15 6.45 0.28
C THR A 136 12.05 5.99 -0.67
N ASN A 137 10.93 6.72 -0.74
CA ASN A 137 9.83 6.37 -1.64
C ASN A 137 10.30 6.24 -3.10
N SER A 138 11.06 7.23 -3.60
CA SER A 138 11.62 7.19 -4.94
C SER A 138 12.54 5.99 -5.18
N SER A 139 13.25 5.50 -4.15
CA SER A 139 14.13 4.33 -4.26
C SER A 139 13.40 2.98 -4.28
N LEU A 140 12.16 2.95 -3.80
CA LEU A 140 11.30 1.77 -3.84
C LEU A 140 10.75 1.55 -5.24
N GLY A 141 10.31 2.61 -5.92
CA GLY A 141 9.67 2.52 -7.23
C GLY A 141 8.46 1.58 -7.21
N ASN A 142 8.25 0.83 -8.30
CA ASN A 142 7.15 -0.13 -8.43
C ASN A 142 7.48 -1.56 -7.99
N LYS A 143 8.39 -1.72 -7.01
CA LYS A 143 8.72 -3.02 -6.44
C LYS A 143 7.49 -3.70 -5.81
N GLY A 144 7.48 -5.04 -5.81
CA GLY A 144 6.48 -5.85 -5.08
C GLY A 144 6.51 -5.58 -3.57
N PHE A 145 5.44 -5.96 -2.86
CA PHE A 145 5.32 -5.72 -1.43
C PHE A 145 6.53 -6.28 -0.65
N LEU A 146 6.92 -7.53 -0.92
CA LEU A 146 8.05 -8.18 -0.26
C LEU A 146 9.37 -7.41 -0.46
N SER A 147 9.62 -6.95 -1.68
CA SER A 147 10.82 -6.15 -1.99
C SER A 147 10.79 -4.78 -1.33
N LYS A 148 9.62 -4.12 -1.28
CA LYS A 148 9.45 -2.85 -0.55
C LYS A 148 9.70 -3.03 0.94
N ARG A 149 9.12 -4.09 1.53
CA ARG A 149 9.32 -4.47 2.93
C ARG A 149 10.80 -4.59 3.29
N SER A 150 11.54 -5.42 2.55
CA SER A 150 12.97 -5.61 2.81
C SER A 150 13.75 -4.30 2.67
N ALA A 151 13.45 -3.50 1.64
CA ALA A 151 14.13 -2.23 1.42
C ALA A 151 13.87 -1.21 2.55
N ILE A 152 12.63 -1.08 3.02
CA ILE A 152 12.26 -0.14 4.09
C ILE A 152 12.91 -0.57 5.42
N LEU A 153 12.82 -1.85 5.77
CA LEU A 153 13.39 -2.35 7.02
C LEU A 153 14.92 -2.25 7.03
N ASN A 154 15.58 -2.54 5.90
CA ASN A 154 17.03 -2.38 5.80
C ASN A 154 17.45 -0.91 5.90
N LYS A 155 16.69 0.01 5.28
CA LYS A 155 16.96 1.46 5.40
C LYS A 155 16.81 1.97 6.83
N GLU A 156 15.81 1.49 7.57
CA GLU A 156 15.66 1.82 8.99
C GLU A 156 16.84 1.30 9.82
N ILE A 157 17.25 0.04 9.62
CA ILE A 157 18.24 -0.64 10.45
C ILE A 157 19.69 -0.24 10.10
N GLU A 158 20.04 -0.25 8.82
CA GLU A 158 21.42 -0.09 8.35
C GLU A 158 21.77 1.37 8.06
N GLU A 159 20.84 2.13 7.46
CA GLU A 159 21.06 3.52 7.07
C GLU A 159 20.58 4.52 8.14
N GLY A 160 19.85 4.06 9.16
CA GLY A 160 19.29 4.91 10.22
C GLY A 160 18.22 5.88 9.71
N VAL A 161 17.58 5.57 8.58
CA VAL A 161 16.51 6.38 7.99
C VAL A 161 15.31 6.38 8.93
N PHE A 162 14.72 7.55 9.16
CA PHE A 162 13.52 7.66 9.95
C PHE A 162 12.30 7.14 9.17
N VAL A 163 11.86 5.93 9.52
CA VAL A 163 10.60 5.36 9.01
C VAL A 163 9.48 5.65 10.02
N PRO A 164 8.36 6.28 9.61
CA PRO A 164 7.24 6.50 10.51
C PRO A 164 6.70 5.18 11.08
N LEU A 165 6.29 5.20 12.35
CA LEU A 165 5.85 4.01 13.08
C LEU A 165 4.79 3.22 12.32
N VAL A 166 3.77 3.90 11.78
CA VAL A 166 2.69 3.24 11.03
C VAL A 166 3.22 2.61 9.76
N THR A 167 4.12 3.28 9.05
CA THR A 167 4.75 2.76 7.83
C THR A 167 5.49 1.46 8.12
N ARG A 168 6.31 1.45 9.17
CA ARG A 168 6.96 0.22 9.63
C ARG A 168 5.94 -0.86 9.98
N ASN A 169 4.92 -0.52 10.76
CA ASN A 169 3.86 -1.42 11.23
C ASN A 169 3.12 -2.10 10.07
N VAL A 170 2.80 -1.35 9.01
CA VAL A 170 2.21 -1.88 7.78
C VAL A 170 3.11 -2.94 7.14
N PHE A 171 4.40 -2.65 6.95
CA PHE A 171 5.33 -3.59 6.31
C PHE A 171 5.71 -4.79 7.18
N VAL A 172 5.43 -4.77 8.49
CA VAL A 172 5.50 -5.95 9.37
C VAL A 172 4.14 -6.57 9.66
N LYS A 173 3.07 -6.12 8.98
CA LYS A 173 1.69 -6.62 9.11
C LYS A 173 1.12 -6.56 10.52
N TYR A 174 1.47 -5.50 11.25
CA TYR A 174 1.03 -5.26 12.62
C TYR A 174 -0.50 -5.17 12.77
N TYR A 175 -1.19 -4.63 11.76
CA TYR A 175 -2.64 -4.39 11.82
C TYR A 175 -3.49 -5.60 11.39
N THR A 176 -2.88 -6.62 10.79
CA THR A 176 -3.58 -7.81 10.29
C THR A 176 -4.12 -8.63 11.46
N LYS A 177 -5.44 -8.90 11.47
CA LYS A 177 -6.08 -9.63 12.59
C LYS A 177 -5.96 -11.15 12.49
N ASP A 178 -5.79 -11.68 11.28
CA ASP A 178 -5.70 -13.12 11.03
C ASP A 178 -4.29 -13.65 11.29
N LEU A 179 -3.96 -13.87 12.56
CA LEU A 179 -2.60 -14.24 12.98
C LEU A 179 -2.18 -15.65 12.54
N GLU A 180 -3.14 -16.55 12.25
CA GLU A 180 -2.84 -17.94 11.91
C GLU A 180 -2.37 -18.11 10.46
N SER A 181 -2.75 -17.19 9.58
CA SER A 181 -2.53 -17.32 8.14
C SER A 181 -1.98 -16.06 7.47
N ILE A 182 -1.20 -15.23 8.18
CA ILE A 182 -0.61 -14.00 7.64
C ILE A 182 0.33 -14.31 6.46
N PRO A 183 -0.02 -13.95 5.20
CA PRO A 183 0.88 -14.16 4.07
C PRO A 183 1.92 -13.05 4.05
N MET A 184 3.20 -13.34 4.30
CA MET A 184 4.21 -12.28 4.44
C MET A 184 4.72 -11.73 3.10
N GLU A 185 4.32 -12.33 1.99
CA GLU A 185 4.85 -12.05 0.65
C GLU A 185 4.08 -10.96 -0.10
N PHE A 186 2.82 -10.69 0.26
CA PHE A 186 1.95 -9.73 -0.45
C PHE A 186 1.03 -8.96 0.51
N TRP A 187 0.54 -7.80 0.09
CA TRP A 187 -0.49 -7.03 0.80
C TRP A 187 -1.87 -7.44 0.31
N SER A 188 -2.64 -8.16 1.13
CA SER A 188 -3.95 -8.69 0.75
C SER A 188 -5.07 -7.67 0.93
N ARG A 189 -6.25 -7.95 0.33
CA ARG A 189 -7.47 -7.18 0.58
C ARG A 189 -7.80 -7.12 2.08
N LYS A 190 -7.67 -8.25 2.79
CA LYS A 190 -7.91 -8.32 4.23
C LYS A 190 -6.93 -7.46 5.03
N ASP A 191 -5.65 -7.43 4.65
CA ASP A 191 -4.68 -6.54 5.29
C ASP A 191 -5.06 -5.06 5.11
N ALA A 192 -5.49 -4.68 3.91
CA ALA A 192 -5.94 -3.33 3.62
C ALA A 192 -7.19 -2.94 4.41
N GLU A 193 -8.17 -3.83 4.50
CA GLU A 193 -9.41 -3.65 5.27
C GLU A 193 -9.14 -3.52 6.77
N ASP A 194 -8.30 -4.41 7.33
CA ASP A 194 -7.93 -4.37 8.75
C ASP A 194 -7.16 -3.10 9.09
N TYR A 195 -6.24 -2.67 8.21
CA TYR A 195 -5.50 -1.42 8.36
C TYR A 195 -6.41 -0.20 8.27
N GLU A 196 -7.32 -0.14 7.29
CA GLU A 196 -8.30 0.95 7.18
C GLU A 196 -9.21 1.00 8.42
N ASN A 197 -9.65 -0.15 8.93
CA ASN A 197 -10.40 -0.22 10.17
C ASN A 197 -9.59 0.26 11.39
N ALA A 198 -8.29 -0.03 11.45
CA ALA A 198 -7.43 0.49 12.51
C ALA A 198 -7.33 2.03 12.47
N ILE A 199 -7.24 2.61 11.27
CA ILE A 199 -7.31 4.06 11.06
C ILE A 199 -8.67 4.60 11.53
N ALA A 200 -9.77 3.94 11.16
CA ALA A 200 -11.12 4.35 11.54
C ALA A 200 -11.32 4.40 13.05
N VAL A 201 -10.95 3.33 13.74
CA VAL A 201 -11.08 3.20 15.19
C VAL A 201 -10.23 4.28 15.89
N MET A 202 -8.98 4.46 15.48
CA MET A 202 -8.10 5.45 16.12
C MET A 202 -8.57 6.90 15.91
N LEU A 203 -9.25 7.18 14.80
CA LEU A 203 -9.75 8.52 14.49
C LEU A 203 -11.18 8.78 14.95
N GLU A 204 -11.90 7.77 15.45
CA GLU A 204 -13.32 7.87 15.80
C GLU A 204 -13.60 9.04 16.77
N SER A 205 -12.74 9.24 17.77
CA SER A 205 -12.86 10.32 18.75
C SER A 205 -12.62 11.72 18.18
N TYR A 206 -11.99 11.81 17.00
CA TYR A 206 -11.64 13.06 16.30
C TYR A 206 -12.58 13.37 15.13
N LEU A 207 -13.47 12.44 14.76
CA LEU A 207 -14.46 12.65 13.71
C LEU A 207 -15.67 13.44 14.26
N PRO A 208 -16.36 14.24 13.42
CA PRO A 208 -17.57 14.93 13.84
C PRO A 208 -18.61 13.91 14.29
N LYS A 209 -19.10 14.04 15.52
CA LYS A 209 -20.22 13.21 15.99
C LYS A 209 -21.45 13.51 15.13
N PRO A 210 -22.21 12.50 14.69
CA PRO A 210 -23.46 12.75 13.99
C PRO A 210 -24.35 13.60 14.89
N VAL A 211 -24.81 14.74 14.36
CA VAL A 211 -25.73 15.61 15.08
C VAL A 211 -27.03 14.82 15.26
N SER A 212 -27.32 14.37 16.47
CA SER A 212 -28.61 13.82 16.82
C SER A 212 -29.64 14.95 16.69
N HIS A 213 -30.38 14.97 15.59
CA HIS A 213 -31.61 15.75 15.52
C HIS A 213 -32.62 15.06 16.45
N GLU A 214 -32.64 15.46 17.72
CA GLU A 214 -33.80 15.24 18.58
C GLU A 214 -35.00 15.91 17.88
N LYS A 215 -35.98 15.08 17.55
CA LYS A 215 -37.27 15.51 17.00
C LYS A 215 -38.15 16.11 18.08
#